data_AF-A0A1Y6EWI8-F1
#
_entry.id   AF-A0A1Y6EWI8-F1
#
_cell.length_a   1.000
_cell.length_b   1.000
_cell.length_c   1.000
_cell.angle_alpha   90.00
_cell.angle_beta   90.00
_cell.angle_gamma   90.00
#
_symmetry.space_group_name_H-M   'P 1'
#
loop_
_entity.id
_entity.type
_entity.pdbx_description
1 polymer ?
#
loop_
_entity_poly.entity_id
_entity_poly.type
_entity_poly.pdbx_seq_one_letter_code
_entity_poly.pdbx_strand_id
1 'polypeptide(L)'
;MMMKKCYSGAILTAGIILTIMSGCQESSFENNHTIDKGKMVEETMIPSIHVDPEIDLSSEQTTSIIIEFKTKPAKVAVIEAEAKGIPLAIEEAKEKVEESHQTFQKELHELLDKNQVPYTVRHKYKTAFNGVSMELPANEIKRLAEFSSVISKISLNRKIKLDPPILPSEQL
;
A
#
# COMPACT_ATOMS: atom_id res chain seq x y z
N MET A 1 34.25 -18.01 34.56
CA MET A 1 33.85 -17.81 35.97
C MET A 1 33.31 -16.39 36.09
N MET A 2 31.98 -16.26 36.17
CA MET A 2 31.28 -14.99 36.33
C MET A 2 31.56 -14.38 37.70
N MET A 3 31.75 -13.07 37.78
CA MET A 3 31.62 -12.34 39.03
C MET A 3 30.66 -11.17 38.83
N LYS A 4 29.42 -11.41 39.28
CA LYS A 4 28.44 -10.38 39.60
C LYS A 4 28.95 -9.56 40.78
N LYS A 5 28.82 -8.24 40.71
CA LYS A 5 28.85 -7.37 41.89
C LYS A 5 27.64 -6.44 41.83
N CYS A 6 26.59 -6.82 42.55
CA CYS A 6 25.53 -5.90 42.97
C CYS A 6 26.09 -5.01 44.08
N TYR A 7 25.83 -3.70 44.03
CA TYR A 7 26.07 -2.83 45.18
C TYR A 7 24.78 -2.09 45.53
N SER A 8 24.44 -2.20 46.81
CA SER A 8 23.32 -1.61 47.53
C SER A 8 23.74 -0.26 48.09
N GLY A 9 22.82 0.70 48.16
CA GLY A 9 23.05 1.96 48.86
C GLY A 9 21.94 2.98 48.59
N ALA A 10 21.00 3.09 49.51
CA ALA A 10 20.03 4.18 49.60
C ALA A 10 20.60 5.31 50.49
N ILE A 11 20.03 6.53 50.35
CA ILE A 11 19.68 7.55 51.41
C ILE A 11 20.16 9.01 51.15
N LEU A 12 19.14 9.89 50.94
CA LEU A 12 18.90 11.31 51.35
C LEU A 12 19.81 12.43 50.78
N THR A 13 19.42 13.70 50.54
CA THR A 13 18.19 14.54 50.50
C THR A 13 18.61 15.93 50.01
N ALA A 14 17.71 16.64 49.29
CA ALA A 14 17.54 18.11 49.15
C ALA A 14 17.09 18.35 47.70
N GLY A 15 15.88 18.80 47.39
CA GLY A 15 15.19 19.96 47.95
C GLY A 15 15.19 21.03 46.86
N ILE A 16 14.02 21.30 46.26
CA ILE A 16 13.50 22.58 45.74
C ILE A 16 12.35 22.22 44.75
N ILE A 17 11.13 22.28 45.27
CA ILE A 17 9.90 22.37 44.49
C ILE A 17 9.59 23.87 44.43
N LEU A 18 9.56 24.45 43.23
CA LEU A 18 9.08 25.81 43.01
C LEU A 18 7.65 25.74 42.46
N THR A 19 6.69 26.01 43.33
CA THR A 19 5.29 26.28 43.02
C THR A 19 5.14 27.71 42.51
N ILE A 20 4.61 27.89 41.29
CA ILE A 20 4.02 29.16 40.87
C ILE A 20 2.50 29.05 40.95
N MET A 21 1.96 29.63 42.01
CA MET A 21 0.55 29.93 42.18
C MET A 21 0.28 31.30 41.55
N SER A 22 -0.62 31.34 40.56
CA SER A 22 -1.47 32.49 40.29
C SER A 22 -2.85 31.93 39.96
N GLY A 23 -3.74 32.02 40.94
CA GLY A 23 -5.14 31.65 40.80
C GLY A 23 -6.00 32.82 40.34
N CYS A 24 -7.19 32.46 39.86
CA CYS A 24 -8.53 33.09 40.05
C CYS A 24 -9.50 32.15 39.31
N GLN A 25 -10.20 31.25 40.01
CA GLN A 25 -11.51 31.39 40.66
C GLN A 25 -12.66 30.91 39.75
N GLU A 26 -13.49 30.04 40.34
CA GLU A 26 -14.68 29.41 39.77
C GLU A 26 -15.75 30.41 39.32
N SER A 27 -16.43 30.07 38.22
CA SER A 27 -17.87 30.30 38.10
C SER A 27 -18.48 29.18 37.27
N SER A 28 -19.34 28.39 37.90
CA SER A 28 -20.35 27.59 37.23
C SER A 28 -21.36 28.51 36.55
N PHE A 29 -21.62 28.28 35.26
CA PHE A 29 -22.86 28.70 34.63
C PHE A 29 -23.25 27.68 33.57
N GLU A 30 -24.23 26.85 33.92
CA GLU A 30 -25.02 26.06 32.98
C GLU A 30 -25.72 27.03 32.02
N ASN A 31 -25.55 26.82 30.73
CA ASN A 31 -26.55 27.19 29.73
C ASN A 31 -26.60 26.09 28.68
N ASN A 32 -27.75 25.40 28.67
CA ASN A 32 -28.11 24.39 27.71
C ASN A 32 -28.11 24.96 26.28
N HIS A 33 -27.38 24.31 25.38
CA HIS A 33 -27.69 24.39 23.95
C HIS A 33 -27.33 23.06 23.27
N THR A 34 -28.34 22.20 23.16
CA THR A 34 -28.37 21.06 22.24
C THR A 34 -28.34 21.60 20.80
N ILE A 35 -27.23 21.41 20.09
CA ILE A 35 -27.25 21.18 18.63
C ILE A 35 -26.31 20.02 18.31
N ASP A 36 -26.89 19.15 17.51
CA ASP A 36 -26.49 17.85 17.00
C ASP A 36 -25.42 17.94 15.89
N LYS A 37 -24.77 16.79 15.66
CA LYS A 37 -23.96 16.35 14.50
C LYS A 37 -22.62 17.04 14.23
N GLY A 38 -21.57 16.25 14.44
CA GLY A 38 -20.28 16.47 13.80
C GLY A 38 -19.23 15.48 14.27
N LYS A 39 -19.54 14.17 14.25
CA LYS A 39 -18.49 13.15 14.38
C LYS A 39 -17.62 13.27 13.14
N MET A 40 -16.54 14.04 13.24
CA MET A 40 -15.44 14.01 12.29
C MET A 40 -14.77 12.65 12.47
N VAL A 41 -15.36 11.64 11.84
CA VAL A 41 -14.62 10.44 11.49
C VAL A 41 -13.68 10.93 10.40
N GLU A 42 -12.41 11.05 10.72
CA GLU A 42 -11.36 10.91 9.71
C GLU A 42 -11.48 9.48 9.19
N GLU A 43 -12.46 9.27 8.32
CA GLU A 43 -12.60 8.05 7.56
C GLU A 43 -11.49 8.14 6.54
N THR A 44 -10.33 7.59 6.89
CA THR A 44 -9.28 7.27 5.92
C THR A 44 -9.94 6.47 4.82
N MET A 45 -10.32 7.12 3.73
CA MET A 45 -10.84 6.48 2.53
C MET A 45 -9.71 5.61 2.01
N ILE A 46 -9.69 4.33 2.40
CA ILE A 46 -8.83 3.35 1.76
C ILE A 46 -9.34 3.28 0.31
N PRO A 47 -8.56 3.73 -0.69
CA PRO A 47 -9.04 3.70 -2.06
C PRO A 47 -9.32 2.24 -2.42
N SER A 48 -10.57 1.95 -2.77
CA SER A 48 -10.98 0.64 -3.24
C SER A 48 -10.19 0.31 -4.52
N ILE A 49 -9.52 -0.85 -4.54
CA ILE A 49 -8.79 -1.31 -5.71
C ILE A 49 -9.75 -1.50 -6.88
N HIS A 50 -9.40 -0.95 -8.05
CA HIS A 50 -10.22 -1.08 -9.25
C HIS A 50 -9.96 -2.44 -9.91
N VAL A 51 -11.01 -3.25 -10.04
CA VAL A 51 -10.99 -4.51 -10.79
C VAL A 51 -11.82 -4.33 -12.06
N ASP A 52 -11.26 -4.70 -13.22
CA ASP A 52 -11.96 -4.66 -14.51
C ASP A 52 -13.30 -5.43 -14.42
N PRO A 53 -14.45 -4.76 -14.64
CA PRO A 53 -15.77 -5.35 -14.44
C PRO A 53 -16.09 -6.47 -15.44
N GLU A 54 -15.30 -6.63 -16.51
CA GLU A 54 -15.44 -7.75 -17.43
C GLU A 54 -14.87 -9.07 -16.90
N ILE A 55 -14.17 -9.05 -15.77
CA ILE A 55 -13.68 -10.26 -15.11
C ILE A 55 -14.84 -10.91 -14.34
N ASP A 56 -15.20 -12.14 -14.71
CA ASP A 56 -16.14 -12.95 -13.94
C ASP A 56 -15.49 -13.49 -12.66
N LEU A 57 -15.63 -12.73 -11.57
CA LEU A 57 -15.09 -13.05 -10.24
C LEU A 57 -15.78 -14.24 -9.56
N SER A 58 -16.74 -14.92 -10.20
CA SER A 58 -17.35 -16.15 -9.69
C SER A 58 -16.75 -17.42 -10.28
N SER A 59 -15.96 -17.29 -11.36
CA SER A 59 -15.43 -18.42 -12.12
C SER A 59 -14.18 -19.03 -11.47
N GLU A 60 -14.10 -20.35 -11.44
CA GLU A 60 -12.89 -21.09 -11.05
C GLU A 60 -11.84 -21.17 -12.19
N GLN A 61 -12.19 -20.68 -13.39
CA GLN A 61 -11.27 -20.74 -14.53
C GLN A 61 -10.06 -19.82 -14.32
N THR A 62 -8.89 -20.33 -14.66
CA THR A 62 -7.66 -19.54 -14.70
C THR A 62 -7.79 -18.40 -15.69
N THR A 63 -7.67 -17.18 -15.18
CA THR A 63 -7.77 -15.94 -15.94
C THR A 63 -6.41 -15.26 -16.02
N SER A 64 -6.04 -14.76 -17.21
CA SER A 64 -4.82 -13.97 -17.38
C SER A 64 -5.12 -12.51 -17.10
N ILE A 65 -4.38 -11.91 -16.16
CA ILE A 65 -4.58 -10.55 -15.68
C ILE A 65 -3.28 -9.74 -15.72
N ILE A 66 -3.43 -8.43 -15.77
CA ILE A 66 -2.37 -7.44 -15.56
C ILE A 66 -2.73 -6.66 -14.29
N ILE A 67 -1.78 -6.59 -13.38
CA ILE A 67 -1.90 -5.90 -12.09
C ILE A 67 -0.96 -4.70 -12.10
N GLU A 68 -1.50 -3.53 -11.81
CA GLU A 68 -0.76 -2.28 -11.62
C GLU A 68 -0.52 -2.04 -10.13
N PHE A 69 0.69 -1.64 -9.77
CA PHE A 69 1.04 -1.26 -8.41
C PHE A 69 0.83 0.23 -8.15
N LYS A 70 0.54 0.59 -6.89
CA LYS A 70 0.42 1.99 -6.44
C LYS A 70 1.72 2.77 -6.62
N THR A 71 2.87 2.11 -6.42
CA THR A 71 4.19 2.72 -6.62
C THR A 71 4.42 2.99 -8.10
N LYS A 72 4.68 4.24 -8.45
CA LYS A 72 4.97 4.64 -9.83
C LYS A 72 6.34 4.15 -10.29
N PRO A 73 6.58 3.99 -11.60
CA PRO A 73 7.92 3.72 -12.08
C PRO A 73 8.88 4.86 -11.72
N ALA A 74 10.13 4.51 -11.43
CA ALA A 74 11.08 5.42 -10.77
C ALA A 74 11.25 6.77 -11.51
N LYS A 75 11.38 6.74 -12.84
CA LYS A 75 11.55 7.96 -13.65
C LYS A 75 10.30 8.86 -13.61
N VAL A 76 9.11 8.27 -13.57
CA VAL A 76 7.85 9.01 -13.44
C VAL A 76 7.76 9.64 -12.06
N ALA A 77 8.10 8.88 -11.01
CA ALA A 77 8.08 9.38 -9.63
C ALA A 77 9.01 10.58 -9.44
N VAL A 78 10.22 10.55 -9.99
CA VAL A 78 11.18 11.67 -9.93
C VAL A 78 10.61 12.91 -10.63
N ILE A 79 10.12 12.78 -11.87
CA ILE A 79 9.54 13.92 -12.62
C ILE A 79 8.36 14.53 -11.87
N GLU A 80 7.49 13.71 -11.29
CA GLU A 80 6.35 14.21 -10.50
C GLU A 80 6.76 14.89 -9.19
N ALA A 81 7.82 14.40 -8.54
CA ALA A 81 8.35 15.01 -7.33
C ALA A 81 9.01 16.36 -7.64
N GLU A 82 9.81 16.44 -8.71
CA GLU A 82 10.41 17.67 -9.21
C GLU A 82 9.35 18.72 -9.55
N ALA A 83 8.27 18.33 -10.23
CA ALA A 83 7.15 19.22 -10.54
C ALA A 83 6.43 19.75 -9.29
N LYS A 84 6.54 19.04 -8.17
CA LYS A 84 6.01 19.45 -6.85
C LYS A 84 7.06 20.17 -5.98
N GLY A 85 8.27 20.38 -6.49
CA GLY A 85 9.38 20.97 -5.74
C GLY A 85 9.95 20.06 -4.63
N ILE A 86 9.70 18.75 -4.71
CA ILE A 86 10.17 17.76 -3.75
C ILE A 86 11.39 17.04 -4.35
N PRO A 87 12.57 17.09 -3.72
CA PRO A 87 13.72 16.33 -4.20
C PRO A 87 13.49 14.84 -3.99
N LEU A 88 13.68 14.04 -5.04
CA LEU A 88 13.63 12.58 -4.99
C LEU A 88 14.78 12.02 -5.84
N ALA A 89 15.69 11.27 -5.21
CA ALA A 89 16.76 10.60 -5.95
C ALA A 89 16.21 9.43 -6.78
N ILE A 90 16.78 9.21 -7.97
CA ILE A 90 16.34 8.13 -8.84
C ILE A 90 16.62 6.74 -8.23
N GLU A 91 17.67 6.61 -7.44
CA GLU A 91 18.00 5.40 -6.68
C GLU A 91 16.94 5.07 -5.64
N GLU A 92 16.51 6.06 -4.84
CA GLU A 92 15.43 5.91 -3.86
C GLU A 92 14.10 5.53 -4.56
N ALA A 93 13.81 6.16 -5.70
CA ALA A 93 12.62 5.83 -6.47
C ALA A 93 12.67 4.40 -7.05
N LYS A 94 13.85 3.90 -7.45
CA LYS A 94 14.05 2.51 -7.90
C LYS A 94 13.90 1.52 -6.74
N GLU A 95 14.40 1.87 -5.56
CA GLU A 95 14.24 1.05 -4.35
C GLU A 95 12.77 0.85 -4.01
N LYS A 96 11.95 1.91 -4.02
CA LYS A 96 10.50 1.83 -3.81
C LYS A 96 9.81 0.90 -4.82
N VAL A 97 10.26 0.90 -6.08
CA VAL A 97 9.76 -0.06 -7.09
C VAL A 97 10.12 -1.49 -6.68
N GLU A 98 11.36 -1.76 -6.27
CA GLU A 98 11.76 -3.09 -5.83
C GLU A 98 10.98 -3.56 -4.59
N GLU A 99 10.84 -2.70 -3.59
CA GLU A 99 10.08 -2.95 -2.37
C GLU A 99 8.62 -3.30 -2.66
N SER A 100 7.99 -2.65 -3.64
CA SER A 100 6.63 -2.97 -4.05
C SER A 100 6.51 -4.39 -4.62
N HIS A 101 7.50 -4.84 -5.41
CA HIS A 101 7.54 -6.21 -5.93
C HIS A 101 7.82 -7.24 -4.84
N GLN A 102 8.71 -6.93 -3.90
CA GLN A 102 9.02 -7.82 -2.77
C GLN A 102 7.80 -7.97 -1.85
N THR A 103 7.11 -6.87 -1.56
CA THR A 103 5.88 -6.87 -0.77
C THR A 103 4.79 -7.68 -1.47
N PHE A 104 4.57 -7.46 -2.77
CA PHE A 104 3.60 -8.24 -3.53
C PHE A 104 3.91 -9.74 -3.49
N GLN A 105 5.18 -10.13 -3.66
CA GLN A 105 5.59 -11.54 -3.60
C GLN A 105 5.31 -12.17 -2.22
N LYS A 106 5.53 -11.43 -1.13
CA LYS A 106 5.18 -11.88 0.22
C LYS A 106 3.66 -12.03 0.37
N GLU A 107 2.88 -11.10 -0.14
CA GLU A 107 1.42 -11.16 -0.10
C GLU A 107 0.87 -12.35 -0.89
N LEU A 108 1.44 -12.66 -2.06
CA LEU A 108 1.10 -13.87 -2.82
C LEU A 108 1.42 -15.14 -2.03
N HIS A 109 2.55 -15.18 -1.33
CA HIS A 109 2.90 -16.32 -0.48
C HIS A 109 1.88 -16.51 0.66
N GLU A 110 1.59 -15.43 1.38
CA GLU A 110 0.66 -15.45 2.51
C GLU A 110 -0.78 -15.81 2.08
N LEU A 111 -1.23 -15.27 0.96
CA LEU A 111 -2.61 -15.40 0.51
C LEU A 111 -2.86 -16.66 -0.34
N LEU A 112 -1.93 -17.01 -1.23
CA LEU A 112 -2.15 -18.03 -2.25
C LEU A 112 -1.35 -19.29 -1.95
N ASP A 113 -0.03 -19.21 -1.73
CA ASP A 113 0.81 -20.39 -1.51
C ASP A 113 0.35 -21.17 -0.28
N LYS A 114 0.14 -20.48 0.85
CA LYS A 114 -0.31 -21.12 2.12
C LYS A 114 -1.69 -21.77 1.99
N ASN A 115 -2.52 -21.26 1.09
CA ASN A 115 -3.86 -21.80 0.80
C ASN A 115 -3.87 -22.75 -0.40
N GLN A 116 -2.69 -23.11 -0.93
CA GLN A 116 -2.52 -24.02 -2.07
C GLN A 116 -3.29 -23.58 -3.34
N VAL A 117 -3.49 -22.26 -3.50
CA VAL A 117 -4.11 -21.70 -4.69
C VAL A 117 -3.07 -21.63 -5.80
N PRO A 118 -3.27 -22.30 -6.96
CA PRO A 118 -2.32 -22.25 -8.06
C PRO A 118 -2.35 -20.87 -8.74
N TYR A 119 -1.18 -20.30 -9.01
CA TYR A 119 -1.03 -19.11 -9.83
C TYR A 119 0.31 -19.14 -10.57
N THR A 120 0.48 -18.25 -11.56
CA THR A 120 1.75 -18.08 -12.25
C THR A 120 1.99 -16.63 -12.58
N VAL A 121 3.08 -16.05 -12.05
CA VAL A 121 3.56 -14.72 -12.48
C VAL A 121 4.31 -14.89 -13.81
N ARG A 122 3.75 -14.36 -14.90
CA ARG A 122 4.31 -14.46 -16.26
C ARG A 122 5.38 -13.40 -16.53
N HIS A 123 5.20 -12.20 -15.98
CA HIS A 123 6.12 -11.09 -16.20
C HIS A 123 6.08 -10.09 -15.04
N LYS A 124 7.21 -9.43 -14.79
CA LYS A 124 7.36 -8.34 -13.83
C LYS A 124 7.75 -7.07 -14.57
N TYR A 125 6.98 -6.00 -14.39
CA TYR A 125 7.21 -4.70 -15.02
C TYR A 125 7.73 -3.70 -13.99
N LYS A 126 8.78 -2.93 -14.33
CA LYS A 126 9.45 -2.00 -13.41
C LYS A 126 9.82 -0.64 -14.04
N THR A 127 9.49 -0.42 -15.32
CA THR A 127 10.08 0.67 -16.14
C THR A 127 9.06 1.69 -16.64
N ALA A 128 8.32 1.39 -17.72
CA ALA A 128 7.24 2.25 -18.20
C ALA A 128 5.91 1.99 -17.45
N PHE A 129 5.83 0.83 -16.81
CA PHE A 129 4.73 0.35 -15.99
C PHE A 129 5.35 -0.36 -14.77
N ASN A 130 4.70 -0.24 -13.61
CA ASN A 130 5.10 -0.98 -12.41
C ASN A 130 3.97 -1.93 -12.00
N GLY A 131 4.27 -3.23 -12.02
CA GLY A 131 3.26 -4.25 -11.77
C GLY A 131 3.67 -5.62 -12.30
N VAL A 132 2.68 -6.51 -12.49
CA VAL A 132 2.91 -7.87 -13.00
C VAL A 132 1.83 -8.28 -14.00
N SER A 133 2.16 -9.25 -14.86
CA SER A 133 1.14 -10.07 -15.53
C SER A 133 1.15 -11.45 -14.90
N MET A 134 -0.03 -11.98 -14.58
CA MET A 134 -0.13 -13.31 -13.98
C MET A 134 -1.39 -14.06 -14.41
N GLU A 135 -1.41 -15.34 -14.10
CA GLU A 135 -2.56 -16.23 -14.23
C GLU A 135 -3.02 -16.66 -12.85
N LEU A 136 -4.33 -16.53 -12.60
CA LEU A 136 -4.98 -16.81 -11.31
C LEU A 136 -6.43 -17.25 -11.56
N PRO A 137 -6.99 -18.21 -10.78
CA PRO A 137 -8.43 -18.48 -10.78
C PRO A 137 -9.24 -17.20 -10.53
N ALA A 138 -10.30 -16.97 -11.31
CA ALA A 138 -10.98 -15.67 -11.30
C ALA A 138 -11.65 -15.36 -9.95
N ASN A 139 -12.14 -16.39 -9.26
CA ASN A 139 -12.70 -16.32 -7.92
C ASN A 139 -11.72 -15.86 -6.83
N GLU A 140 -10.40 -15.97 -7.06
CA GLU A 140 -9.37 -15.53 -6.12
C GLU A 140 -8.94 -14.07 -6.33
N ILE A 141 -9.32 -13.46 -7.46
CA ILE A 141 -8.92 -12.07 -7.81
C ILE A 141 -9.48 -11.07 -6.81
N LYS A 142 -10.74 -11.22 -6.39
CA LYS A 142 -11.35 -10.33 -5.40
C LYS A 142 -10.60 -10.37 -4.07
N ARG A 143 -10.27 -11.59 -3.63
CA ARG A 143 -9.53 -11.82 -2.38
C ARG A 143 -8.13 -11.22 -2.46
N LEU A 144 -7.43 -11.37 -3.59
CA LEU A 144 -6.12 -10.76 -3.83
C LEU A 144 -6.21 -9.23 -3.81
N ALA A 145 -7.22 -8.65 -4.47
CA ALA A 145 -7.46 -7.21 -4.48
C ALA A 145 -7.70 -6.68 -3.06
N GLU A 146 -8.54 -7.32 -2.26
CA GLU A 146 -8.86 -6.84 -0.91
C GLU A 146 -7.68 -7.00 0.07
N PHE A 147 -6.85 -8.02 -0.11
CA PHE A 147 -5.73 -8.32 0.78
C PHE A 147 -4.47 -7.48 0.50
N SER A 148 -4.18 -7.21 -0.78
CA SER A 148 -2.91 -6.62 -1.16
C SER A 148 -2.81 -5.13 -0.85
N SER A 149 -1.71 -4.73 -0.22
CA SER A 149 -1.42 -3.34 0.10
C SER A 149 -0.85 -2.55 -1.08
N VAL A 150 -0.29 -3.22 -2.08
CA VAL A 150 0.47 -2.59 -3.18
C VAL A 150 -0.30 -2.50 -4.49
N ILE A 151 -1.40 -3.22 -4.66
CA ILE A 151 -2.21 -3.18 -5.89
C ILE A 151 -2.98 -1.86 -6.00
N SER A 152 -2.95 -1.25 -7.17
CA SER A 152 -3.80 -0.11 -7.55
C SER A 152 -4.98 -0.57 -8.40
N LYS A 153 -4.70 -1.41 -9.41
CA LYS A 153 -5.67 -1.82 -10.43
C LYS A 153 -5.40 -3.24 -10.93
N ILE A 154 -6.46 -3.97 -11.25
CA ILE A 154 -6.41 -5.28 -11.90
C ILE A 154 -7.22 -5.20 -13.20
N SER A 155 -6.62 -5.62 -14.31
CA SER A 155 -7.23 -5.62 -15.65
C SER A 155 -7.09 -6.97 -16.34
N LEU A 156 -7.98 -7.30 -17.28
CA LEU A 156 -7.84 -8.50 -18.09
C LEU A 156 -6.65 -8.37 -19.06
N ASN A 157 -5.84 -9.42 -19.20
CA ASN A 157 -4.79 -9.49 -20.21
C ASN A 157 -5.39 -9.87 -21.58
N ARG A 158 -5.81 -8.86 -22.34
CA ARG A 158 -6.54 -9.05 -23.61
C ARG A 158 -5.59 -9.35 -24.78
N LYS A 159 -6.02 -10.26 -25.66
CA LYS A 159 -5.42 -10.42 -26.99
C LYS A 159 -6.17 -9.52 -27.97
N ILE A 160 -5.46 -8.56 -28.56
CA ILE A 160 -6.01 -7.67 -29.58
C ILE A 160 -5.68 -8.22 -30.97
N LYS A 161 -6.68 -8.22 -31.87
CA LYS A 161 -6.50 -8.53 -33.29
C LYS A 161 -6.49 -7.21 -34.05
N LEU A 162 -5.54 -7.04 -34.96
CA LEU A 162 -5.45 -5.87 -35.83
C LEU A 162 -6.28 -6.10 -37.09
N ASP A 163 -6.92 -5.02 -37.56
CA ASP A 163 -7.69 -4.99 -38.80
C ASP A 163 -7.28 -3.74 -39.61
N PRO A 164 -6.62 -3.90 -40.79
CA PRO A 164 -6.23 -5.17 -41.40
C PRO A 164 -5.12 -5.88 -40.60
N PRO A 165 -4.98 -7.22 -40.74
CA PRO A 165 -3.87 -7.93 -40.12
C PRO A 165 -2.53 -7.42 -40.65
N ILE A 166 -1.50 -7.34 -39.80
CA ILE A 166 -0.15 -6.92 -40.21
C ILE A 166 0.36 -7.89 -41.26
N LEU A 167 0.74 -7.37 -42.43
CA LEU A 167 1.36 -8.16 -43.48
C LEU A 167 2.85 -8.39 -43.12
N PRO A 168 3.40 -9.61 -43.33
CA PRO A 168 4.78 -9.94 -42.97
C PRO A 168 5.86 -8.99 -43.53
N SER A 169 5.57 -8.29 -44.63
CA SER A 169 6.47 -7.34 -45.29
C SER A 169 6.64 -6.00 -44.55
N GLU A 170 5.77 -5.69 -43.58
CA GLU A 170 5.78 -4.42 -42.84
C GLU A 170 6.44 -4.53 -41.45
N GLN A 171 7.04 -5.69 -41.13
CA GLN A 171 7.68 -5.96 -39.84
C GLN A 171 9.20 -5.70 -39.82
N LEU A 172 9.72 -4.90 -40.76
CA LEU A 172 11.15 -4.57 -40.90
C LEU A 172 11.65 -3.52 -39.90
#